data_AF-A0A178GWR7-F1
#
_entry.id   AF-A0A178GWR7-F1
#
_cell.length_a   1.000
_cell.length_b   1.000
_cell.length_c   1.000
_cell.angle_alpha   90.00
_cell.angle_beta   90.00
_cell.angle_gamma   90.00
#
_symmetry.space_group_name_H-M   'P 1'
#
loop_
_entity.id
_entity.type
_entity.pdbx_description
1 polymer ?
#
loop_
_entity_poly.entity_id
_entity_poly.type
_entity_poly.pdbx_seq_one_letter_code
_entity_poly.pdbx_strand_id
1 'polypeptide(L)'
;MALRSKLLDKKVIGSAKEMLKKVRNNAYVSRKLRAVIAAKESSITAVARVCKISRTALTEWIKHLKFGRAEKLFAPPERRRKSILNSSQRGQIERWIEENPNITIKEAKIRILEEFAHI
;
A
#
# COMPACT_ATOMS: atom_id res chain seq x y z
N MET A 1 23.07 -9.32 23.14
CA MET A 1 22.44 -9.40 21.80
C MET A 1 20.93 -9.28 21.95
N ALA A 2 20.26 -8.39 21.20
CA ALA A 2 18.80 -8.27 21.27
C ALA A 2 18.14 -9.53 20.66
N LEU A 3 17.25 -10.17 21.43
CA LEU A 3 16.44 -11.31 20.99
C LEU A 3 15.75 -10.98 19.66
N ARG A 4 16.14 -11.70 18.59
CA ARG A 4 15.45 -11.60 17.29
C ARG A 4 14.03 -12.16 17.47
N SER A 5 13.04 -11.33 17.15
CA SER A 5 11.64 -11.69 17.31
C SER A 5 11.26 -12.86 16.40
N LYS A 6 10.66 -13.93 16.96
CA LYS A 6 10.06 -15.07 16.23
C LYS A 6 8.96 -14.65 15.23
N LEU A 7 8.53 -13.39 15.25
CA LEU A 7 7.49 -12.88 14.35
C LEU A 7 8.05 -12.44 12.99
N LEU A 8 9.36 -12.22 12.87
CA LEU A 8 10.02 -11.71 11.67
C LEU A 8 10.64 -12.84 10.84
N ASP A 9 9.78 -13.70 10.31
CA ASP A 9 10.20 -14.80 9.46
C ASP A 9 10.59 -14.31 8.06
N LYS A 10 11.45 -15.07 7.35
CA LYS A 10 11.86 -14.74 5.96
C LYS A 10 10.66 -14.50 5.03
N LYS A 11 9.56 -15.23 5.24
CA LYS A 11 8.30 -15.09 4.50
C LYS A 11 7.68 -13.70 4.66
N VAL A 12 7.60 -13.18 5.89
CA VAL A 12 7.05 -11.85 6.20
C VAL A 12 7.83 -10.75 5.46
N ILE A 13 9.15 -10.89 5.43
CA ILE A 13 10.03 -9.94 4.75
C ILE A 13 9.90 -10.04 3.23
N GLY A 14 9.76 -11.26 2.69
CA GLY A 14 9.45 -11.48 1.28
C GLY A 14 8.17 -10.77 0.87
N SER A 15 7.07 -11.02 1.61
CA SER A 15 5.78 -10.37 1.36
C SER A 15 5.85 -8.84 1.48
N ALA A 16 6.61 -8.33 2.46
CA ALA A 16 6.80 -6.89 2.60
C ALA A 16 7.51 -6.26 1.38
N LYS A 17 8.56 -6.92 0.87
CA LYS A 17 9.29 -6.47 -0.33
C LYS A 17 8.45 -6.54 -1.58
N GLU A 18 7.68 -7.61 -1.77
CA GLU A 18 6.76 -7.75 -2.90
C GLU A 18 5.67 -6.68 -2.89
N MET A 19 5.06 -6.45 -1.72
CA MET A 19 4.05 -5.41 -1.60
C MET A 19 4.64 -4.02 -1.85
N LEU A 20 5.86 -3.74 -1.41
CA LEU A 20 6.53 -2.46 -1.65
C LEU A 20 6.72 -2.20 -3.16
N LYS A 21 6.99 -3.25 -3.95
CA LYS A 21 7.05 -3.15 -5.43
C LYS A 21 5.69 -2.81 -6.04
N LYS A 22 4.61 -3.42 -5.55
CA LYS A 22 3.23 -3.19 -6.04
C LYS A 22 2.71 -1.79 -5.70
N VAL A 23 3.06 -1.29 -4.51
CA VAL A 23 2.42 -0.12 -3.91
C VAL A 23 3.08 1.20 -4.34
N ARG A 24 4.28 1.16 -4.94
CA ARG A 24 5.15 2.23 -5.50
C ARG A 24 4.95 3.68 -4.99
N ASN A 25 3.77 4.28 -5.14
CA ASN A 25 3.46 5.68 -4.79
C ASN A 25 2.67 5.89 -3.48
N ASN A 26 2.23 4.85 -2.77
CA ASN A 26 1.52 5.05 -1.49
C ASN A 26 2.51 5.26 -0.33
N ALA A 27 2.82 6.53 -0.03
CA ALA A 27 3.77 6.90 1.03
C ALA A 27 3.43 6.29 2.40
N TYR A 28 2.14 6.23 2.75
CA TYR A 28 1.67 5.71 4.04
C TYR A 28 2.00 4.23 4.20
N VAL A 29 1.67 3.40 3.22
CA VAL A 29 1.94 1.96 3.24
C VAL A 29 3.44 1.68 3.08
N SER A 30 4.11 2.41 2.18
CA SER A 30 5.55 2.27 1.96
C SER A 30 6.37 2.53 3.23
N ARG A 31 5.99 3.52 4.06
CA ARG A 31 6.64 3.77 5.35
C ARG A 31 6.51 2.59 6.31
N LYS A 32 5.32 1.99 6.40
CA LYS A 32 5.07 0.82 7.25
C LYS A 32 5.89 -0.39 6.79
N LEU A 33 5.91 -0.66 5.49
CA LEU A 33 6.65 -1.79 4.91
C LEU A 33 8.15 -1.64 5.13
N ARG A 34 8.71 -0.43 4.94
CA ARG A 34 10.13 -0.15 5.22
C ARG A 34 10.47 -0.35 6.69
N ALA A 35 9.61 0.07 7.61
CA ALA A 35 9.80 -0.18 9.04
C ALA A 35 9.82 -1.69 9.37
N VAL A 36 8.93 -2.47 8.75
CA VAL A 36 8.94 -3.94 8.92
C VAL A 36 10.22 -4.56 8.37
N ILE A 37 10.71 -4.11 7.21
CA ILE A 37 11.97 -4.60 6.63
C ILE A 37 13.16 -4.27 7.54
N ALA A 38 13.26 -3.02 8.01
CA ALA A 38 14.32 -2.58 8.91
C ALA A 38 14.31 -3.35 10.24
N ALA A 39 13.13 -3.75 10.72
CA ALA A 39 12.99 -4.54 11.94
C ALA A 39 13.59 -5.96 11.84
N LYS A 40 13.93 -6.45 10.64
CA LYS A 40 14.68 -7.70 10.47
C LYS A 40 16.16 -7.54 10.82
N GLU A 41 16.73 -6.41 10.43
CA GLU A 41 18.17 -6.11 10.58
C GLU A 41 18.46 -5.53 11.97
N SER A 42 17.51 -4.77 12.50
CA SER A 42 17.56 -4.13 13.82
C SER A 42 16.51 -4.71 14.77
N SER A 43 16.49 -4.31 16.05
CA SER A 43 15.41 -4.72 16.96
C SER A 43 14.13 -3.94 16.69
N ILE A 44 12.96 -4.54 16.94
CA ILE A 44 11.64 -3.87 16.84
C ILE A 44 11.63 -2.58 17.68
N THR A 45 12.23 -2.60 18.87
CA THR A 45 12.32 -1.44 19.76
C THR A 45 13.16 -0.30 19.15
N ALA A 46 14.31 -0.63 18.57
CA ALA A 46 15.17 0.37 17.93
C ALA A 46 14.48 1.03 16.73
N VAL A 47 13.85 0.21 15.87
CA VAL A 47 13.12 0.73 14.71
C VAL A 47 11.91 1.55 15.13
N ALA A 48 11.16 1.12 16.15
CA ALA A 48 10.04 1.90 16.68
C ALA A 48 10.47 3.29 17.15
N ARG A 49 11.61 3.38 17.85
CA ARG A 49 12.20 4.66 18.30
C ARG A 49 12.59 5.55 17.13
N VAL A 50 13.33 5.01 16.14
CA VAL A 50 13.79 5.78 14.97
C VAL A 50 12.61 6.25 14.11
N CYS A 51 11.63 5.38 13.87
CA CYS A 51 10.45 5.70 13.06
C CYS A 51 9.39 6.53 13.81
N LYS A 52 9.61 6.84 15.10
CA LYS A 52 8.67 7.56 15.99
C LYS A 52 7.28 6.91 15.98
N ILE A 53 7.24 5.60 16.21
CA ILE A 53 5.99 4.80 16.29
C ILE A 53 6.02 3.94 17.56
N SER A 54 4.85 3.47 17.99
CA SER A 54 4.81 2.53 19.10
C SER A 54 5.35 1.15 18.68
N ARG A 55 5.97 0.45 19.64
CA ARG A 55 6.39 -0.94 19.45
C ARG A 55 5.21 -1.85 19.07
N THR A 56 4.03 -1.56 19.64
CA THR A 56 2.78 -2.27 19.39
C THR A 56 2.33 -2.11 17.94
N ALA A 57 2.35 -0.89 17.38
CA ALA A 57 1.98 -0.64 15.99
C ALA A 57 2.88 -1.41 15.01
N LEU A 58 4.21 -1.37 15.23
CA LEU A 58 5.15 -2.13 14.39
C LEU A 58 4.90 -3.65 14.50
N THR A 59 4.58 -4.14 15.70
CA THR A 59 4.24 -5.55 15.93
C THR A 59 2.94 -5.95 15.22
N GLU A 60 1.93 -5.08 15.22
CA GLU A 60 0.68 -5.32 14.49
C GLU A 60 0.90 -5.38 12.99
N TRP A 61 1.73 -4.50 12.42
CA TRP A 61 2.04 -4.54 10.99
C TRP A 61 2.75 -5.83 10.59
N ILE A 62 3.68 -6.32 11.43
CA ILE A 62 4.34 -7.62 11.26
C ILE A 62 3.29 -8.75 11.29
N LYS A 63 2.36 -8.73 12.26
CA LYS A 63 1.27 -9.72 12.36
C LYS A 63 0.37 -9.69 11.13
N HIS A 64 -0.03 -8.50 10.65
CA HIS A 64 -0.85 -8.36 9.45
C HIS A 64 -0.20 -9.04 8.24
N LEU A 65 1.10 -8.83 8.03
CA LEU A 65 1.81 -9.52 6.96
C LEU A 65 1.95 -11.03 7.20
N LYS A 66 2.22 -11.46 8.44
CA LYS A 66 2.35 -12.88 8.79
C LYS A 66 1.05 -13.66 8.56
N PHE A 67 -0.10 -13.05 8.84
CA PHE A 67 -1.42 -13.67 8.70
C PHE A 67 -2.11 -13.36 7.36
N GLY A 68 -1.40 -12.80 6.38
CA GLY A 68 -1.96 -12.50 5.05
C GLY A 68 -2.99 -11.36 5.04
N ARG A 69 -3.07 -10.55 6.09
CA ARG A 69 -3.99 -9.42 6.27
C ARG A 69 -3.36 -8.08 5.86
N ALA A 70 -2.66 -8.08 4.72
CA ALA A 70 -1.84 -6.94 4.31
C ALA A 70 -2.67 -5.70 3.90
N GLU A 71 -3.94 -5.89 3.57
CA GLU A 71 -4.94 -4.83 3.37
C GLU A 71 -5.11 -3.92 4.59
N LYS A 72 -4.85 -4.43 5.81
CA LYS A 72 -4.90 -3.64 7.05
C LYS A 72 -3.72 -2.66 7.20
N LEU A 73 -2.70 -2.75 6.35
CA LEU A 73 -1.63 -1.76 6.31
C LEU A 73 -2.08 -0.45 5.69
N PHE A 74 -3.11 -0.46 4.84
CA PHE A 74 -3.65 0.72 4.19
C PHE A 74 -4.34 1.64 5.20
N ALA A 75 -4.54 2.91 4.82
CA ALA A 75 -5.34 3.81 5.63
C ALA A 75 -6.77 3.25 5.79
N PRO A 76 -7.44 3.46 6.93
CA PRO A 76 -8.86 3.14 7.06
C PRO A 76 -9.68 3.83 5.96
N PRO A 77 -10.77 3.22 5.45
CA PRO A 77 -11.59 3.78 4.39
C PRO A 77 -12.02 5.23 4.65
N GLU A 78 -12.30 5.57 5.91
CA GLU A 78 -12.75 6.89 6.36
C GLU A 78 -11.67 7.97 6.15
N ARG A 79 -10.40 7.57 6.14
CA ARG A 79 -9.24 8.46 5.92
C ARG A 79 -8.73 8.45 4.48
N ARG A 80 -9.30 7.62 3.61
CA ARG A 80 -8.93 7.60 2.19
C ARG A 80 -9.63 8.76 1.50
N ARG A 81 -8.94 9.42 0.56
CA ARG A 81 -9.62 10.31 -0.38
C ARG A 81 -10.65 9.50 -1.14
N LYS A 82 -11.90 9.97 -1.18
CA LYS A 82 -12.94 9.37 -2.00
C LYS A 82 -12.52 9.47 -3.47
N SER A 83 -12.78 8.41 -4.23
CA SER A 83 -12.61 8.46 -5.68
C SER A 83 -13.55 9.52 -6.24
N ILE A 84 -13.05 10.34 -7.16
CA ILE A 84 -13.88 11.27 -7.94
C ILE A 84 -14.83 10.48 -8.85
N LEU A 85 -14.36 9.33 -9.35
CA LEU A 85 -15.12 8.44 -10.23
C LEU A 85 -15.97 7.47 -9.41
N ASN A 86 -17.23 7.30 -9.82
CA ASN A 86 -18.11 6.24 -9.33
C ASN A 86 -17.80 4.88 -10.00
N SER A 87 -18.47 3.81 -9.57
CA SER A 87 -18.24 2.44 -10.07
C SER A 87 -18.55 2.29 -11.56
N SER A 88 -19.63 2.93 -12.06
CA SER A 88 -20.02 2.88 -13.46
C SER A 88 -18.98 3.57 -14.35
N GLN A 89 -18.54 4.77 -13.96
CA GLN A 89 -17.49 5.53 -14.66
C GLN A 89 -16.17 4.76 -14.70
N ARG A 90 -15.81 4.09 -13.60
CA ARG A 90 -14.61 3.23 -13.57
C ARG A 90 -14.72 2.08 -14.57
N GLY A 91 -15.86 1.36 -14.61
CA GLY A 91 -16.06 0.27 -15.56
C GLY A 91 -16.05 0.74 -17.03
N GLN A 92 -16.44 1.98 -17.30
CA GLN A 92 -16.33 2.57 -18.64
C GLN A 92 -14.88 2.88 -19.02
N ILE A 93 -14.08 3.39 -18.09
CA ILE A 93 -12.64 3.60 -18.31
C ILE A 93 -11.91 2.28 -18.51
N GLU A 94 -12.27 1.23 -17.76
CA GLU A 94 -11.71 -0.12 -17.93
C GLU A 94 -11.97 -0.64 -19.36
N ARG A 95 -13.20 -0.48 -19.88
CA ARG A 95 -13.52 -0.83 -21.28
C ARG A 95 -12.69 -0.05 -22.30
N TRP A 96 -12.47 1.25 -22.10
CA TRP A 96 -11.61 2.03 -23.01
C TRP A 96 -10.17 1.53 -23.07
N ILE A 97 -9.65 1.04 -21.94
CA ILE A 97 -8.30 0.46 -21.86
C ILE A 97 -8.27 -0.92 -22.54
N GLU A 98 -9.32 -1.72 -22.39
CA GLU A 98 -9.45 -3.02 -23.09
C GLU A 98 -9.57 -2.84 -24.61
N GLU A 99 -10.35 -1.87 -25.07
CA GLU A 99 -10.54 -1.55 -26.48
C GLU A 99 -9.29 -0.91 -27.11
N ASN A 100 -8.56 -0.08 -26.36
CA ASN A 100 -7.31 0.51 -26.80
C ASN A 100 -6.23 0.39 -25.71
N PRO A 101 -5.47 -0.72 -25.68
CA PRO A 101 -4.40 -0.94 -24.69
C PRO A 101 -3.26 0.10 -24.75
N ASN A 102 -3.14 0.83 -25.86
CA ASN A 102 -2.13 1.87 -26.05
C ASN A 102 -2.62 3.27 -25.66
N ILE A 103 -3.84 3.39 -25.12
CA ILE A 103 -4.38 4.68 -24.68
C ILE A 103 -3.44 5.33 -23.66
N THR A 104 -3.01 6.55 -23.96
CA THR A 104 -2.13 7.29 -23.07
C THR A 104 -2.92 7.87 -21.90
N ILE A 105 -2.25 8.16 -20.78
CA ILE A 105 -2.87 8.82 -19.62
C ILE A 105 -3.48 10.18 -20.03
N LYS A 106 -2.88 10.88 -21.00
CA LYS A 106 -3.36 12.18 -21.47
C LYS A 106 -4.67 12.02 -22.25
N GLU A 107 -4.73 11.07 -23.18
CA GLU A 107 -5.95 10.77 -23.94
C GLU A 107 -7.08 10.27 -23.04
N ALA A 108 -6.78 9.36 -22.12
CA ALA A 108 -7.76 8.90 -21.14
C ALA A 108 -8.33 10.06 -20.31
N LYS A 109 -7.49 11.01 -19.88
CA LYS A 109 -7.97 12.22 -19.19
C LYS A 109 -8.87 13.09 -20.06
N ILE A 110 -8.52 13.29 -21.33
CA ILE A 110 -9.36 14.06 -22.27
C ILE A 110 -10.72 13.40 -22.41
N ARG A 111 -10.77 12.09 -22.67
CA ARG A 111 -12.03 11.34 -22.75
C ARG A 111 -12.86 11.39 -21.47
N ILE A 112 -12.22 11.28 -20.30
CA ILE A 112 -12.91 11.41 -19.01
C ILE A 112 -13.54 12.80 -18.89
N LEU A 113 -12.82 13.85 -19.29
CA LEU A 113 -13.33 15.22 -19.22
C LEU A 113 -14.43 15.47 -20.25
N GLU A 114 -14.38 14.86 -21.43
CA GLU A 114 -15.43 14.98 -22.46
C GLU A 114 -16.71 14.22 -22.05
N GLU A 115 -16.57 12.98 -21.59
CA GLU A 115 -17.71 12.10 -21.31
C GLU A 115 -18.37 12.41 -19.96
N PHE A 116 -17.59 12.89 -18.99
CA PHE A 116 -18.04 13.09 -17.61
C PHE A 116 -17.91 14.54 -17.13
N ALA A 117 -17.92 15.53 -18.04
CA ALA A 117 -17.68 16.96 -17.78
C ALA A 117 -18.58 17.68 -16.75
N HIS A 118 -19.45 16.95 -16.04
CA HIS A 118 -20.30 17.47 -14.96
C HIS A 118 -19.86 17.02 -13.55
N ILE A 119 -18.57 16.68 -13.33
CA ILE A 119 -18.01 16.33 -12.01
C ILE A 119 -17.22 17.48 -11.39
#